data_AF-A0A1H6JUH0-F1
#
_entry.id   AF-A0A1H6JUH0-F1
#
_cell.length_a   1.000
_cell.length_b   1.000
_cell.length_c   1.000
_cell.angle_alpha   90.00
_cell.angle_beta   90.00
_cell.angle_gamma   90.00
#
_symmetry.space_group_name_H-M   'P 1'
#
loop_
_entity.id
_entity.type
_entity.pdbx_description
1 polymer ?
#
loop_
_entity_poly.entity_id
_entity_poly.type
_entity_poly.pdbx_seq_one_letter_code
_entity_poly.pdbx_strand_id
1 'polypeptide(L)'
;MSAAPDDLRHMDHALRLARRGLGNVWPNPAVGCVIVAAGRVVGRGWTQPGGRPHAERMALDAAGAAARGATAYVTLEPCAHHGRAPPCSDALIAAGVARVVSALTDPDPRVAGRGHARLRAAGVEVAEGVRAAEAAALQRGFLTRVTRGRPMVTLKLATSFDGRIATALGESRWITGEAARRHVHLLRLTHDAVMVGAGTARADLPALNVRGFGAVRQPVRVVIANAPIPALPPEGPDHGPLWVLPGPVDEALAELGRRGLTRVFCEGGGQLAAALLASGLVDELVGYTAGVVLGGDGRAAVAPLGLGALAEAPRFRLAETRALGGDVFHRWVALR
;
A
#
# COMPACT_ATOMS: atom_id res chain seq x y z
N MET A 1 6.53 -20.28 21.39
CA MET A 1 7.57 -19.56 22.18
C MET A 1 7.37 -18.09 21.94
N SER A 2 7.30 -17.27 22.99
CA SER A 2 7.27 -15.80 22.83
C SER A 2 8.56 -15.34 22.15
N ALA A 3 8.46 -14.37 21.24
CA ALA A 3 9.64 -13.80 20.60
C ALA A 3 10.52 -13.11 21.65
N ALA A 4 11.85 -13.24 21.55
CA ALA A 4 12.76 -12.53 22.44
C ALA A 4 12.58 -11.01 22.27
N PRO A 5 12.75 -10.19 23.33
CA PRO A 5 12.59 -8.73 23.23
C PRO A 5 13.41 -8.07 22.11
N ASP A 6 14.63 -8.58 21.87
CA ASP A 6 15.48 -8.11 20.79
C ASP A 6 14.92 -8.42 19.40
N ASP A 7 14.22 -9.56 19.23
CA ASP A 7 13.61 -9.93 17.95
C ASP A 7 12.51 -8.94 17.55
N LEU A 8 11.69 -8.52 18.52
CA LEU A 8 10.66 -7.50 18.29
C LEU A 8 11.28 -6.18 17.83
N ARG A 9 12.35 -5.73 18.51
CA ARG A 9 13.05 -4.46 18.19
C ARG A 9 13.66 -4.49 16.79
N HIS A 10 14.33 -5.57 16.43
CA HIS A 10 14.98 -5.67 15.12
C HIS A 10 13.97 -5.88 13.99
N MET A 11 12.85 -6.57 14.26
CA MET A 11 11.76 -6.66 13.31
C MET A 11 11.06 -5.31 13.09
N ASP A 12 10.85 -4.51 14.16
CA ASP A 12 10.32 -3.14 14.02
C ASP A 12 11.22 -2.26 13.14
N HIS A 13 12.54 -2.44 13.24
CA HIS A 13 13.51 -1.77 12.38
C HIS A 13 13.40 -2.24 10.92
N ALA A 14 13.31 -3.55 10.68
CA ALA A 14 13.09 -4.11 9.35
C ALA A 14 11.77 -3.58 8.73
N LEU A 15 10.68 -3.50 9.49
CA LEU A 15 9.40 -2.94 9.05
C LEU A 15 9.51 -1.46 8.67
N ARG A 16 10.29 -0.66 9.40
CA ARG A 16 10.54 0.75 9.03
C ARG A 16 11.31 0.88 7.71
N LEU A 17 12.26 -0.01 7.45
CA LEU A 17 12.95 -0.08 6.15
C LEU A 17 12.00 -0.50 5.03
N ALA A 18 11.18 -1.51 5.27
CA ALA A 18 10.18 -2.01 4.31
C ALA A 18 9.24 -0.91 3.83
N ARG A 19 8.78 -0.01 4.71
CA ARG A 19 7.89 1.12 4.36
C ARG A 19 8.42 2.01 3.24
N ARG A 20 9.74 2.08 3.06
CA ARG A 20 10.39 2.88 1.99
C ARG A 20 10.06 2.38 0.58
N GLY A 21 9.69 1.10 0.45
CA GLY A 21 9.35 0.49 -0.84
C GLY A 21 7.90 0.72 -1.29
N LEU A 22 6.99 1.13 -0.40
CA LEU A 22 5.57 1.31 -0.74
C LEU A 22 5.42 2.32 -1.89
N GLY A 23 4.61 1.98 -2.90
CA GLY A 23 4.41 2.79 -4.12
C GLY A 23 5.53 2.70 -5.17
N ASN A 24 6.67 2.08 -4.83
CA ASN A 24 7.89 2.15 -5.66
C ASN A 24 8.42 0.79 -6.13
N VAL A 25 7.94 -0.31 -5.54
CA VAL A 25 8.52 -1.65 -5.78
C VAL A 25 7.54 -2.66 -6.37
N TRP A 26 6.29 -2.24 -6.65
CA TRP A 26 5.34 -3.11 -7.35
C TRP A 26 5.90 -3.56 -8.72
N PRO A 27 5.62 -4.79 -9.18
CA PRO A 27 4.70 -5.78 -8.61
C PRO A 27 5.19 -6.52 -7.35
N ASN A 28 6.44 -6.31 -6.92
CA ASN A 28 7.05 -7.01 -5.81
C ASN A 28 6.58 -6.47 -4.45
N PRO A 29 6.74 -7.25 -3.37
CA PRO A 29 6.47 -6.80 -2.01
C PRO A 29 7.52 -5.80 -1.51
N ALA A 30 7.08 -4.86 -0.67
CA ALA A 30 7.97 -3.93 0.02
C ALA A 30 8.55 -4.62 1.25
N VAL A 31 9.73 -5.23 1.11
CA VAL A 31 10.38 -6.02 2.17
C VAL A 31 11.49 -5.20 2.81
N GLY A 32 11.74 -5.41 4.09
CA GLY A 32 12.89 -4.89 4.82
C GLY A 32 13.68 -6.04 5.44
N CYS A 33 15.00 -5.86 5.53
CA CYS A 33 15.91 -6.82 6.14
C CYS A 33 16.97 -6.09 7.00
N VAL A 34 17.25 -6.64 8.17
CA VAL A 34 18.30 -6.17 9.08
C VAL A 34 19.15 -7.37 9.49
N ILE A 35 20.48 -7.26 9.39
CA ILE A 35 21.41 -8.30 9.84
C ILE A 35 22.12 -7.81 11.11
N VAL A 36 22.13 -8.66 12.14
CA VAL A 36 22.67 -8.36 13.46
C VAL A 36 23.71 -9.40 13.86
N ALA A 37 24.91 -8.95 14.20
CA ALA A 37 26.01 -9.78 14.68
C ALA A 37 26.52 -9.22 16.00
N ALA A 38 26.69 -10.09 17.02
CA ALA A 38 27.13 -9.69 18.37
C ALA A 38 26.36 -8.48 18.93
N GLY A 39 25.02 -8.47 18.78
CA GLY A 39 24.14 -7.39 19.23
C GLY A 39 24.21 -6.08 18.42
N ARG A 40 25.01 -6.03 17.35
CA ARG A 40 25.20 -4.83 16.51
C ARG A 40 24.58 -5.02 15.13
N VAL A 41 23.88 -4.00 14.63
CA VAL A 41 23.38 -4.00 13.24
C VAL A 41 24.55 -3.84 12.29
N VAL A 42 24.83 -4.87 11.50
CA VAL A 42 25.91 -4.90 10.49
C VAL A 42 25.40 -4.74 9.06
N GLY A 43 24.11 -5.00 8.81
CA GLY A 43 23.50 -4.84 7.49
C GLY A 43 22.07 -4.30 7.55
N ARG A 44 21.70 -3.49 6.56
CA ARG A 44 20.34 -2.96 6.38
C ARG A 44 19.97 -3.01 4.92
N GLY A 45 18.75 -3.42 4.61
CA GLY A 45 18.25 -3.47 3.25
C GLY A 45 16.74 -3.31 3.18
N TRP A 46 16.27 -2.82 2.04
CA TRP A 46 14.87 -2.87 1.64
C TRP A 46 14.79 -3.16 0.14
N THR A 47 13.65 -3.65 -0.33
CA THR A 47 13.42 -3.88 -1.77
C THR A 47 13.62 -2.56 -2.52
N GLN A 48 14.48 -2.54 -3.54
CA GLN A 48 14.76 -1.33 -4.30
C GLN A 48 13.70 -1.07 -5.40
N PRO A 49 13.57 0.18 -5.89
CA PRO A 49 12.66 0.52 -6.97
C PRO A 49 12.78 -0.44 -8.17
N GLY A 50 11.64 -0.81 -8.76
CA GLY A 50 11.58 -1.87 -9.79
C GLY A 50 11.55 -3.29 -9.21
N GLY A 51 11.47 -3.42 -7.89
CA GLY A 51 11.29 -4.70 -7.19
C GLY A 51 12.59 -5.46 -6.92
N ARG A 52 13.74 -4.94 -7.34
CA ARG A 52 15.07 -5.56 -7.17
C ARG A 52 16.17 -4.48 -7.04
N PRO A 53 17.30 -4.78 -6.37
CA PRO A 53 17.55 -5.96 -5.56
C PRO A 53 16.57 -6.11 -4.38
N HIS A 54 16.41 -7.35 -3.90
CA HIS A 54 15.58 -7.63 -2.73
C HIS A 54 16.27 -7.13 -1.44
N ALA A 55 15.48 -7.00 -0.37
CA ALA A 55 15.95 -6.46 0.89
C ALA A 55 17.12 -7.25 1.50
N GLU A 56 17.04 -8.58 1.45
CA GLU A 56 18.04 -9.50 1.99
C GLU A 56 19.36 -9.34 1.26
N ARG A 57 19.33 -9.18 -0.08
CA ARG A 57 20.55 -8.94 -0.86
C ARG A 57 21.22 -7.63 -0.47
N MET A 58 20.45 -6.55 -0.37
CA MET A 58 20.97 -5.25 0.06
C MET A 58 21.57 -5.32 1.47
N ALA A 59 20.91 -6.03 2.40
CA ALA A 59 21.40 -6.18 3.77
C ALA A 59 22.67 -7.04 3.83
N LEU A 60 22.76 -8.10 3.04
CA LEU A 60 23.94 -8.95 2.91
C LEU A 60 25.14 -8.20 2.31
N ASP A 61 24.92 -7.45 1.23
CA ASP A 61 25.97 -6.63 0.61
C ASP A 61 26.52 -5.59 1.60
N ALA A 62 25.64 -4.99 2.41
CA ALA A 62 26.05 -4.05 3.46
C ALA A 62 26.81 -4.74 4.63
N ALA A 63 26.43 -5.96 5.00
CA ALA A 63 27.05 -6.70 6.10
C ALA A 63 28.41 -7.33 5.72
N GLY A 64 28.58 -7.73 4.46
CA GLY A 64 29.78 -8.42 4.00
C GLY A 64 30.11 -9.65 4.84
N ALA A 65 31.38 -9.81 5.22
CA ALA A 65 31.85 -10.95 6.02
C ALA A 65 31.21 -11.03 7.42
N ALA A 66 30.69 -9.92 7.95
CA ALA A 66 30.05 -9.89 9.26
C ALA A 66 28.67 -10.57 9.28
N ALA A 67 28.13 -10.99 8.12
CA ALA A 67 26.91 -11.79 8.04
C ALA A 67 27.10 -13.23 8.55
N ARG A 68 28.33 -13.75 8.55
CA ARG A 68 28.62 -15.11 9.00
C ARG A 68 28.34 -15.24 10.50
N GLY A 69 27.53 -16.23 10.87
CA GLY A 69 27.10 -16.44 12.25
C GLY A 69 26.04 -15.44 12.75
N ALA A 70 25.60 -14.50 11.91
CA ALA A 70 24.66 -13.45 12.30
C ALA A 70 23.20 -13.94 12.33
N THR A 71 22.32 -13.07 12.85
CA THR A 71 20.86 -13.21 12.71
C THR A 71 20.34 -12.23 11.65
N ALA A 72 19.53 -12.72 10.70
CA ALA A 72 18.81 -11.90 9.75
C ALA A 72 17.33 -11.76 10.14
N TYR A 73 16.85 -10.53 10.24
CA TYR A 73 15.45 -10.18 10.49
C TYR A 73 14.81 -9.73 9.20
N VAL A 74 13.76 -10.40 8.72
CA VAL A 74 13.15 -10.15 7.41
C VAL A 74 11.62 -10.08 7.50
N THR A 75 11.03 -9.08 6.86
CA THR A 75 9.58 -8.80 7.03
C THR A 75 8.67 -9.72 6.23
N LEU A 76 9.21 -10.56 5.36
CA LEU A 76 8.51 -11.56 4.55
C LEU A 76 9.46 -12.73 4.32
N GLU A 77 8.93 -13.95 4.19
CA GLU A 77 9.71 -15.15 3.89
C GLU A 77 10.71 -14.92 2.75
N PRO A 78 12.00 -15.24 2.93
CA PRO A 78 13.00 -15.14 1.87
C PRO A 78 12.63 -16.02 0.68
N CYS A 79 12.68 -15.47 -0.52
CA CYS A 79 12.26 -16.21 -1.71
C CYS A 79 13.09 -17.50 -1.92
N ALA A 80 12.42 -18.53 -2.47
CA ALA A 80 12.99 -19.85 -2.74
C ALA A 80 13.08 -20.22 -4.22
N HIS A 81 12.39 -19.46 -5.09
CA HIS A 81 12.33 -19.73 -6.52
C HIS A 81 13.43 -19.01 -7.29
N HIS A 82 13.97 -19.68 -8.32
CA HIS A 82 14.89 -19.06 -9.27
C HIS A 82 14.10 -18.14 -10.21
N GLY A 83 14.26 -16.83 -10.02
CA GLY A 83 13.75 -15.81 -10.92
C GLY A 83 14.86 -15.23 -11.78
N ARG A 84 14.89 -13.90 -11.93
CA ARG A 84 15.99 -13.18 -12.60
C ARG A 84 17.32 -13.19 -11.81
N ALA A 85 17.26 -13.49 -10.51
CA ALA A 85 18.41 -13.60 -9.64
C ALA A 85 18.27 -14.84 -8.75
N PRO A 86 19.37 -15.37 -8.19
CA PRO A 86 19.32 -16.46 -7.23
C PRO A 86 18.37 -16.17 -6.04
N PRO A 87 17.76 -17.20 -5.45
CA PRO A 87 16.87 -17.05 -4.29
C PRO A 87 17.55 -16.35 -3.10
N CYS A 88 16.81 -15.53 -2.37
CA CYS A 88 17.32 -14.88 -1.16
C CYS A 88 17.68 -15.90 -0.06
N SER A 89 16.93 -16.99 0.03
CA SER A 89 17.26 -18.11 0.92
C SER A 89 18.67 -18.66 0.64
N ASP A 90 19.04 -18.85 -0.62
CA ASP A 90 20.40 -19.29 -1.02
C ASP A 90 21.47 -18.27 -0.66
N ALA A 91 21.18 -16.98 -0.86
CA ALA A 91 22.12 -15.91 -0.51
C ALA A 91 22.40 -15.86 1.00
N LEU A 92 21.37 -16.05 1.84
CA LEU A 92 21.52 -16.11 3.30
C LEU A 92 22.33 -17.34 3.74
N ILE A 93 22.09 -18.49 3.11
CA ILE A 93 22.85 -19.74 3.37
C ILE A 93 24.31 -19.56 2.97
N ALA A 94 24.58 -19.07 1.76
CA ALA A 94 25.94 -18.85 1.27
C ALA A 94 26.73 -17.85 2.11
N ALA A 95 26.05 -16.84 2.68
CA ALA A 95 26.66 -15.88 3.60
C ALA A 95 26.97 -16.48 4.99
N GLY A 96 26.47 -17.69 5.29
CA GLY A 96 26.67 -18.35 6.58
C GLY A 96 25.88 -17.72 7.72
N VAL A 97 24.71 -17.14 7.43
CA VAL A 97 23.78 -16.65 8.47
C VAL A 97 23.35 -17.83 9.35
N ALA A 98 23.45 -17.67 10.68
CA ALA A 98 23.11 -18.76 11.61
C ALA A 98 21.63 -18.84 11.93
N ARG A 99 20.93 -17.69 11.90
CA ARG A 99 19.53 -17.58 12.29
C ARG A 99 18.76 -16.61 11.40
N VAL A 100 17.53 -16.96 11.04
CA VAL A 100 16.58 -16.10 10.33
C VAL A 100 15.32 -15.95 11.15
N VAL A 101 14.92 -14.70 11.38
CA VAL A 101 13.66 -14.34 12.03
C VAL A 101 12.77 -13.67 10.99
N SER A 102 11.64 -14.27 10.67
CA SER A 102 10.69 -13.75 9.68
C SER A 102 9.37 -13.31 10.30
N ALA A 103 8.76 -12.27 9.72
CA ALA A 103 7.46 -11.78 10.19
C ALA A 103 6.28 -12.54 9.58
N LEU A 104 6.34 -12.82 8.28
CA LEU A 104 5.28 -13.47 7.52
C LEU A 104 5.85 -14.60 6.68
N THR A 105 5.13 -15.72 6.63
CA THR A 105 5.26 -16.72 5.56
C THR A 105 4.66 -16.14 4.27
N ASP A 106 5.28 -16.39 3.11
CA ASP A 106 4.77 -15.86 1.85
C ASP A 106 3.45 -16.58 1.49
N PRO A 107 2.34 -15.87 1.22
CA PRO A 107 1.10 -16.52 0.80
C PRO A 107 1.13 -17.06 -0.64
N ASP A 108 2.14 -16.69 -1.45
CA ASP A 108 2.27 -17.17 -2.82
C ASP A 108 2.51 -18.69 -2.81
N PRO A 109 1.64 -19.51 -3.44
CA PRO A 109 1.80 -20.97 -3.44
C PRO A 109 3.14 -21.46 -4.01
N ARG A 110 3.82 -20.64 -4.81
CA ARG A 110 5.14 -20.94 -5.37
C ARG A 110 6.27 -20.82 -4.33
N VAL A 111 6.05 -20.07 -3.26
CA VAL A 111 7.03 -19.76 -2.20
C VAL A 111 6.63 -20.33 -0.86
N ALA A 112 5.34 -20.31 -0.50
CA ALA A 112 4.79 -20.62 0.81
C ALA A 112 5.54 -21.74 1.56
N GLY A 113 6.35 -21.35 2.54
CA GLY A 113 7.11 -22.23 3.43
C GLY A 113 8.36 -22.85 2.82
N ARG A 114 8.59 -22.75 1.51
CA ARG A 114 9.75 -23.35 0.82
C ARG A 114 11.04 -22.61 1.15
N GLY A 115 10.99 -21.30 1.35
CA GLY A 115 12.15 -20.49 1.75
C GLY A 115 12.60 -20.85 3.15
N HIS A 116 11.65 -20.92 4.08
CA HIS A 116 11.91 -21.36 5.45
C HIS A 116 12.40 -22.81 5.51
N ALA A 117 11.79 -23.73 4.75
CA ALA A 117 12.23 -25.13 4.69
C ALA A 117 13.67 -25.26 4.17
N ARG A 118 14.03 -24.49 3.14
CA ARG A 118 15.38 -24.49 2.57
C ARG A 118 16.43 -24.00 3.57
N LEU A 119 16.13 -22.94 4.32
CA LEU A 119 16.99 -22.44 5.40
C LEU A 119 17.21 -23.51 6.48
N ARG A 120 16.13 -24.15 6.94
CA ARG A 120 16.20 -25.23 7.95
C ARG A 120 17.03 -26.42 7.48
N ALA A 121 16.85 -26.83 6.22
CA ALA A 121 17.61 -27.95 5.64
C ALA A 121 19.13 -27.67 5.56
N ALA A 122 19.52 -26.40 5.46
CA ALA A 122 20.91 -25.96 5.50
C ALA A 122 21.46 -25.71 6.92
N GLY A 123 20.69 -26.04 7.97
CA GLY A 123 21.09 -25.87 9.37
C GLY A 123 20.90 -24.45 9.93
N VAL A 124 20.19 -23.57 9.22
CA VAL A 124 19.86 -22.23 9.73
C VAL A 124 18.66 -22.32 10.68
N GLU A 125 18.77 -21.73 11.87
CA GLU A 125 17.63 -21.62 12.79
C GLU A 125 16.58 -20.66 12.20
N VAL A 126 15.30 -21.05 12.20
CA VAL A 126 14.21 -20.21 11.66
C VAL A 126 13.12 -19.99 12.69
N ALA A 127 12.91 -18.73 13.06
CA ALA A 127 11.77 -18.27 13.86
C ALA A 127 10.79 -17.48 12.98
N GLU A 128 9.50 -17.79 13.07
CA GLU A 128 8.44 -17.20 12.23
C GLU A 128 7.42 -16.42 13.08
N GLY A 129 6.70 -15.49 12.46
CA GLY A 129 5.54 -14.83 13.08
C GLY A 129 5.87 -13.62 13.97
N VAL A 130 7.11 -13.16 14.01
CA VAL A 130 7.50 -11.99 14.81
C VAL A 130 6.93 -10.72 14.17
N ARG A 131 6.08 -9.97 14.89
CA ARG A 131 5.37 -8.79 14.35
C ARG A 131 4.49 -9.11 13.13
N ALA A 132 3.90 -10.30 13.08
CA ALA A 132 3.09 -10.75 11.95
C ALA A 132 1.91 -9.79 11.65
N ALA A 133 1.24 -9.26 12.66
CA ALA A 133 0.11 -8.34 12.47
C ALA A 133 0.54 -7.01 11.82
N GLU A 134 1.66 -6.45 12.27
CA GLU A 134 2.24 -5.21 11.74
C GLU A 134 2.79 -5.41 10.33
N ALA A 135 3.43 -6.55 10.06
CA ALA A 135 3.90 -6.93 8.74
C ALA A 135 2.73 -7.13 7.76
N ALA A 136 1.64 -7.79 8.19
CA ALA A 136 0.45 -7.99 7.37
C ALA A 136 -0.24 -6.66 7.04
N ALA A 137 -0.28 -5.72 7.98
CA ALA A 137 -0.79 -4.37 7.73
C ALA A 137 0.07 -3.62 6.70
N LEU A 138 1.41 -3.70 6.81
CA LEU A 138 2.33 -3.08 5.85
C LEU A 138 2.19 -3.68 4.44
N GLN A 139 2.15 -5.01 4.36
CA GLN A 139 2.09 -5.78 3.10
C GLN A 139 0.68 -5.95 2.54
N ARG A 140 -0.35 -5.32 3.12
CA ARG A 140 -1.75 -5.55 2.73
C ARG A 140 -1.98 -5.45 1.23
N GLY A 141 -1.32 -4.52 0.54
CA GLY A 141 -1.37 -4.42 -0.92
C GLY A 141 -0.94 -5.70 -1.64
N PHE A 142 0.25 -6.20 -1.30
CA PHE A 142 0.78 -7.43 -1.86
C PHE A 142 -0.09 -8.63 -1.50
N LEU A 143 -0.47 -8.76 -0.22
CA LEU A 143 -1.29 -9.87 0.27
C LEU A 143 -2.66 -9.91 -0.42
N THR A 144 -3.35 -8.77 -0.53
CA THR A 144 -4.66 -8.68 -1.21
C THR A 144 -4.53 -9.06 -2.69
N ARG A 145 -3.46 -8.65 -3.36
CA ARG A 145 -3.23 -9.04 -4.76
C ARG A 145 -3.02 -10.54 -4.92
N VAL A 146 -2.14 -11.14 -4.11
CA VAL A 146 -1.84 -12.57 -4.22
C VAL A 146 -3.04 -13.43 -3.83
N THR A 147 -3.75 -13.07 -2.76
CA THR A 147 -4.83 -13.90 -2.20
C THR A 147 -6.21 -13.62 -2.79
N ARG A 148 -6.42 -12.45 -3.39
CA ARG A 148 -7.75 -12.03 -3.92
C ARG A 148 -7.72 -11.53 -5.36
N GLY A 149 -6.57 -11.57 -6.03
CA GLY A 149 -6.46 -11.21 -7.44
C GLY A 149 -6.64 -9.72 -7.77
N ARG A 150 -6.71 -8.83 -6.77
CA ARG A 150 -6.91 -7.38 -6.95
C ARG A 150 -5.97 -6.55 -6.06
N PRO A 151 -5.65 -5.29 -6.37
CA PRO A 151 -4.92 -4.43 -5.44
C PRO A 151 -5.77 -4.12 -4.20
N MET A 152 -5.11 -3.76 -3.10
CA MET A 152 -5.75 -3.10 -1.97
C MET A 152 -6.23 -1.70 -2.41
N VAL A 153 -7.46 -1.35 -2.03
CA VAL A 153 -8.06 -0.04 -2.33
C VAL A 153 -8.16 0.78 -1.05
N THR A 154 -7.54 1.95 -1.07
CA THR A 154 -7.79 3.02 -0.10
C THR A 154 -8.73 4.04 -0.74
N LEU A 155 -9.95 4.15 -0.25
CA LEU A 155 -10.90 5.17 -0.66
C LEU A 155 -10.66 6.44 0.17
N LYS A 156 -10.37 7.55 -0.51
CA LYS A 156 -10.22 8.86 0.12
C LYS A 156 -11.49 9.69 -0.05
N LEU A 157 -11.96 10.28 1.05
CA LEU A 157 -13.02 11.27 1.07
C LEU A 157 -12.47 12.57 1.69
N ALA A 158 -12.73 13.71 1.06
CA ALA A 158 -12.51 15.03 1.68
C ALA A 158 -13.86 15.74 1.69
N THR A 159 -14.36 16.06 2.87
CA THR A 159 -15.73 16.49 3.06
C THR A 159 -15.82 17.71 3.95
N SER A 160 -16.93 18.43 3.79
CA SER A 160 -17.48 19.29 4.84
C SER A 160 -17.81 18.48 6.10
N PHE A 161 -18.10 19.17 7.20
CA PHE A 161 -18.55 18.58 8.47
C PHE A 161 -19.76 17.64 8.27
N ASP A 162 -20.67 18.02 7.39
CA ASP A 162 -21.91 17.31 7.06
C ASP A 162 -21.79 16.36 5.85
N GLY A 163 -20.56 15.96 5.49
CA GLY A 163 -20.32 14.85 4.55
C GLY A 163 -20.47 15.20 3.06
N ARG A 164 -20.30 16.48 2.69
CA ARG A 164 -20.45 16.97 1.30
C ARG A 164 -19.11 17.23 0.64
N ILE A 165 -19.04 17.02 -0.68
CA ILE A 165 -17.83 17.18 -1.51
C ILE A 165 -17.89 18.39 -2.45
N ALA A 166 -19.06 19.02 -2.59
CA ALA A 166 -19.27 20.24 -3.36
C ALA A 166 -20.61 20.88 -2.98
N THR A 167 -20.80 22.15 -3.35
CA THR A 167 -22.13 22.80 -3.35
C THR A 167 -23.06 22.12 -4.36
N ALA A 168 -24.36 22.45 -4.34
CA ALA A 168 -25.33 21.96 -5.33
C ALA A 168 -24.88 22.23 -6.78
N LEU A 169 -24.32 23.42 -7.02
CA LEU A 169 -23.78 23.84 -8.33
C LEU A 169 -22.44 23.19 -8.68
N GLY A 170 -21.78 22.51 -7.74
CA GLY A 170 -20.55 21.76 -7.98
C GLY A 170 -19.26 22.47 -7.62
N GLU A 171 -19.34 23.62 -6.94
CA GLU A 171 -18.16 24.31 -6.43
C GLU A 171 -17.54 23.50 -5.26
N SER A 172 -16.25 23.21 -5.36
CA SER A 172 -15.55 22.26 -4.47
C SER A 172 -14.12 22.69 -4.07
N ARG A 173 -13.64 23.82 -4.59
CA ARG A 173 -12.28 24.33 -4.34
C ARG A 173 -12.33 25.51 -3.37
N TRP A 174 -11.82 25.44 -2.14
CA TRP A 174 -11.22 24.30 -1.45
C TRP A 174 -11.97 24.02 -0.15
N ILE A 175 -12.55 22.83 -0.03
CA ILE A 175 -13.19 22.38 1.23
C ILE A 175 -12.15 22.14 2.33
N THR A 176 -11.14 21.30 2.07
CA THR A 176 -10.09 20.99 3.07
C THR A 176 -8.86 21.88 2.88
N GLY A 177 -8.16 22.16 3.97
CA GLY A 177 -6.99 23.01 4.05
C GLY A 177 -5.71 22.45 3.43
N GLU A 178 -4.65 23.26 3.44
CA GLU A 178 -3.37 22.93 2.80
C GLU A 178 -2.69 21.72 3.44
N ALA A 179 -2.71 21.60 4.76
CA ALA A 179 -2.11 20.48 5.48
C ALA A 179 -2.73 19.13 5.05
N ALA A 180 -4.06 19.07 4.87
CA ALA A 180 -4.75 17.92 4.32
C ALA A 180 -4.33 17.62 2.87
N ARG A 181 -4.28 18.63 2.00
CA ARG A 181 -3.86 18.47 0.60
C ARG A 181 -2.40 17.98 0.48
N ARG A 182 -1.50 18.46 1.33
CA ARG A 182 -0.11 17.98 1.40
C ARG A 182 -0.03 16.54 1.88
N HIS A 183 -0.85 16.15 2.86
CA HIS A 183 -0.91 14.76 3.33
C HIS A 183 -1.50 13.81 2.29
N VAL A 184 -2.45 14.24 1.46
CA VAL A 184 -2.93 13.45 0.31
C VAL A 184 -1.77 13.10 -0.63
N HIS A 185 -0.85 14.03 -0.90
CA HIS A 185 0.33 13.72 -1.72
C HIS A 185 1.28 12.71 -1.06
N LEU A 186 1.40 12.69 0.28
CA LEU A 186 2.12 11.63 1.00
C LEU A 186 1.45 10.26 0.83
N LEU A 187 0.12 10.21 0.87
CA LEU A 187 -0.61 8.97 0.62
C LEU A 187 -0.40 8.50 -0.82
N ARG A 188 -0.49 9.40 -1.81
CA ARG A 188 -0.20 9.08 -3.23
C ARG A 188 1.19 8.46 -3.41
N LEU A 189 2.22 8.94 -2.68
CA LEU A 189 3.58 8.37 -2.71
C LEU A 189 3.66 6.92 -2.24
N THR A 190 2.73 6.48 -1.39
CA THR A 190 2.70 5.12 -0.83
C THR A 190 1.78 4.17 -1.57
N HIS A 191 1.18 4.63 -2.69
CA HIS A 191 0.32 3.84 -3.55
C HIS A 191 0.91 3.73 -4.94
N ASP A 192 0.64 2.60 -5.59
CA ASP A 192 1.17 2.31 -6.92
C ASP A 192 0.42 3.11 -7.99
N ALA A 193 -0.86 3.39 -7.72
CA ALA A 193 -1.76 4.14 -8.58
C ALA A 193 -2.70 5.08 -7.84
N VAL A 194 -3.11 6.14 -8.52
CA VAL A 194 -4.22 7.03 -8.15
C VAL A 194 -5.36 6.82 -9.12
N MET A 195 -6.56 6.53 -8.60
CA MET A 195 -7.73 6.16 -9.39
C MET A 195 -8.87 7.16 -9.20
N VAL A 196 -9.54 7.51 -10.31
CA VAL A 196 -10.79 8.28 -10.32
C VAL A 196 -11.79 7.68 -11.31
N GLY A 197 -13.06 8.10 -11.19
CA GLY A 197 -14.09 7.78 -12.17
C GLY A 197 -14.16 8.81 -13.30
N ALA A 198 -14.83 8.44 -14.39
CA ALA A 198 -15.01 9.31 -15.55
C ALA A 198 -15.61 10.69 -15.21
N GLY A 199 -16.55 10.77 -14.25
CA GLY A 199 -17.14 12.06 -13.83
C GLY A 199 -16.10 13.05 -13.31
N THR A 200 -15.23 12.60 -12.41
CA THR A 200 -14.10 13.41 -11.89
C THR A 200 -13.11 13.76 -13.00
N ALA A 201 -12.79 12.81 -13.89
CA ALA A 201 -11.89 13.07 -15.01
C ALA A 201 -12.43 14.18 -15.95
N ARG A 202 -13.74 14.19 -16.21
CA ARG A 202 -14.41 15.20 -17.05
C ARG A 202 -14.55 16.56 -16.37
N ALA A 203 -14.95 16.57 -15.10
CA ALA A 203 -15.27 17.80 -14.39
C ALA A 203 -14.01 18.56 -13.94
N ASP A 204 -12.99 17.84 -13.47
CA ASP A 204 -11.89 18.46 -12.72
C ASP A 204 -10.56 18.52 -13.51
N LEU A 205 -10.46 17.78 -14.62
CA LEU A 205 -9.21 17.55 -15.38
C LEU A 205 -8.01 17.30 -14.44
N PRO A 206 -8.10 16.31 -13.53
CA PRO A 206 -7.15 16.19 -12.45
C PRO A 206 -5.79 15.71 -12.95
N ALA A 207 -4.71 16.32 -12.42
CA ALA A 207 -3.34 15.88 -12.73
C ALA A 207 -3.01 14.47 -12.18
N LEU A 208 -3.65 14.08 -11.06
CA LEU A 208 -3.46 12.79 -10.37
C LEU A 208 -2.00 12.44 -10.04
N ASN A 209 -1.15 13.46 -9.90
CA ASN A 209 0.29 13.31 -9.63
C ASN A 209 0.67 13.63 -8.18
N VAL A 210 1.93 13.41 -7.84
CA VAL A 210 2.56 13.87 -6.59
C VAL A 210 3.33 15.15 -6.86
N ARG A 211 3.16 16.15 -5.97
CA ARG A 211 3.82 17.46 -6.05
C ARG A 211 4.32 17.89 -4.68
N GLY A 212 5.32 18.76 -4.64
CA GLY A 212 5.84 19.34 -3.39
C GLY A 212 6.81 18.44 -2.61
N PHE A 213 7.36 17.39 -3.25
CA PHE A 213 8.30 16.44 -2.64
C PHE A 213 9.61 16.29 -3.45
N GLY A 214 9.92 17.25 -4.32
CA GLY A 214 11.04 17.14 -5.26
C GLY A 214 10.78 16.08 -6.34
N ALA A 215 11.86 15.60 -6.96
CA ALA A 215 11.79 14.54 -7.97
C ALA A 215 11.41 13.21 -7.30
N VAL A 216 10.22 12.71 -7.62
CA VAL A 216 9.67 11.46 -7.09
C VAL A 216 9.11 10.61 -8.22
N ARG A 217 9.06 9.30 -8.00
CA ARG A 217 8.32 8.40 -8.89
C ARG A 217 6.85 8.77 -8.86
N GLN A 218 6.27 8.99 -10.03
CA GLN A 218 4.86 9.30 -10.16
C GLN A 218 4.00 8.02 -10.15
N PRO A 219 2.83 8.03 -9.51
CA PRO A 219 1.92 6.89 -9.50
C PRO A 219 1.31 6.69 -10.90
N VAL A 220 0.89 5.45 -11.18
CA VAL A 220 0.02 5.20 -12.34
C VAL A 220 -1.28 5.96 -12.14
N ARG A 221 -1.77 6.61 -13.19
CA ARG A 221 -3.04 7.34 -13.16
C ARG A 221 -4.10 6.45 -13.78
N VAL A 222 -5.14 6.12 -13.04
CA VAL A 222 -6.20 5.21 -13.48
C VAL A 222 -7.51 5.96 -13.59
N VAL A 223 -8.20 5.80 -14.72
CA VAL A 223 -9.55 6.32 -14.92
C VAL A 223 -10.49 5.17 -15.27
N ILE A 224 -11.54 4.98 -14.47
CA ILE A 224 -12.61 4.04 -14.78
C ILE A 224 -13.65 4.74 -15.66
N ALA A 225 -13.75 4.34 -16.93
CA ALA A 225 -14.61 4.99 -17.92
C ALA A 225 -15.08 4.05 -19.04
N ASN A 226 -16.39 4.06 -19.30
CA ASN A 226 -17.02 3.34 -20.42
C ASN A 226 -17.18 4.20 -21.69
N ALA A 227 -16.82 5.48 -21.62
CA ALA A 227 -16.91 6.42 -22.73
C ALA A 227 -15.65 7.31 -22.75
N PRO A 228 -15.22 7.83 -23.92
CA PRO A 228 -13.99 8.62 -24.07
C PRO A 228 -13.89 9.72 -23.02
N ILE A 229 -12.73 9.91 -22.41
CA ILE A 229 -12.46 10.98 -21.45
C ILE A 229 -11.68 12.12 -22.12
N PRO A 230 -11.71 13.35 -21.58
CA PRO A 230 -10.85 14.42 -22.05
C PRO A 230 -9.37 14.03 -21.96
N ALA A 231 -8.54 14.67 -22.77
CA ALA A 231 -7.09 14.52 -22.66
C ALA A 231 -6.62 14.98 -21.28
N LEU A 232 -5.93 14.09 -20.58
CA LEU A 232 -5.19 14.41 -19.36
C LEU A 232 -3.71 14.58 -19.71
N PRO A 233 -2.90 15.22 -18.84
CA PRO A 233 -1.49 15.45 -19.12
C PRO A 233 -0.75 14.17 -19.57
N PRO A 234 0.14 14.22 -20.56
CA PRO A 234 0.88 13.05 -21.01
C PRO A 234 1.82 12.52 -19.92
N GLU A 235 2.31 11.29 -20.07
CA GLU A 235 3.35 10.75 -19.21
C GLU A 235 4.65 11.56 -19.35
N GLY A 236 5.38 11.73 -18.25
CA GLY A 236 6.61 12.49 -18.19
C GLY A 236 7.14 12.64 -16.76
N PRO A 237 8.08 13.57 -16.51
CA PRO A 237 8.67 13.77 -15.18
C PRO A 237 7.64 14.00 -14.07
N ASP A 238 6.56 14.71 -14.40
CA ASP A 238 5.51 15.11 -13.45
C ASP A 238 4.29 14.19 -13.45
N HIS A 239 4.22 13.21 -14.34
CA HIS A 239 3.03 12.38 -14.54
C HIS A 239 3.39 10.94 -14.90
N GLY A 240 2.89 9.97 -14.13
CA GLY A 240 3.03 8.56 -14.46
C GLY A 240 2.14 8.15 -15.66
N PRO A 241 2.20 6.88 -16.09
CA PRO A 241 1.37 6.39 -17.19
C PRO A 241 -0.12 6.55 -16.87
N LEU A 242 -0.92 6.83 -17.91
CA LEU A 242 -2.38 6.92 -17.81
C LEU A 242 -3.02 5.62 -18.34
N TRP A 243 -3.77 4.94 -17.48
CA TRP A 243 -4.53 3.74 -17.84
C TRP A 243 -6.03 4.04 -17.74
N VAL A 244 -6.74 3.89 -18.85
CA VAL A 244 -8.20 3.99 -18.91
C VAL A 244 -8.75 2.57 -18.99
N LEU A 245 -9.58 2.20 -18.01
CA LEU A 245 -10.19 0.88 -17.95
C LEU A 245 -11.72 1.00 -18.03
N PRO A 246 -12.38 0.24 -18.91
CA PRO A 246 -13.84 0.14 -18.94
C PRO A 246 -14.33 -0.90 -17.94
N GLY A 247 -15.65 -1.05 -17.88
CA GLY A 247 -16.32 -2.13 -17.17
C GLY A 247 -16.65 -1.79 -15.71
N PRO A 248 -17.24 -2.77 -15.00
CA PRO A 248 -17.52 -2.64 -13.58
C PRO A 248 -16.22 -2.58 -12.75
N VAL A 249 -16.33 -2.02 -11.54
CA VAL A 249 -15.16 -1.67 -10.72
C VAL A 249 -14.36 -2.88 -10.23
N ASP A 250 -15.02 -4.02 -10.01
CA ASP A 250 -14.40 -5.28 -9.62
C ASP A 250 -13.53 -5.86 -10.75
N GLU A 251 -14.04 -5.92 -11.97
CA GLU A 251 -13.28 -6.37 -13.15
C GLU A 251 -12.09 -5.45 -13.42
N ALA A 252 -12.29 -4.13 -13.33
CA ALA A 252 -11.21 -3.17 -13.51
C ALA A 252 -10.12 -3.35 -12.43
N LEU A 253 -10.48 -3.54 -11.16
CA LEU A 253 -9.50 -3.81 -10.10
C LEU A 253 -8.80 -5.16 -10.29
N ALA A 254 -9.49 -6.20 -10.77
CA ALA A 254 -8.86 -7.47 -11.10
C ALA A 254 -7.83 -7.31 -12.23
N GLU A 255 -8.14 -6.54 -13.27
CA GLU A 255 -7.19 -6.19 -14.33
C GLU A 255 -5.98 -5.41 -13.80
N LEU A 256 -6.18 -4.43 -12.91
CA LEU A 256 -5.07 -3.73 -12.25
C LEU A 256 -4.18 -4.70 -11.44
N GLY A 257 -4.79 -5.68 -10.79
CA GLY A 257 -4.07 -6.75 -10.08
C GLY A 257 -3.26 -7.64 -11.01
N ARG A 258 -3.80 -7.98 -12.19
CA ARG A 258 -3.09 -8.71 -13.24
C ARG A 258 -1.90 -7.92 -13.80
N ARG A 259 -2.06 -6.61 -14.04
CA ARG A 259 -0.97 -5.70 -14.44
C ARG A 259 0.09 -5.48 -13.37
N GLY A 260 -0.28 -5.76 -12.13
CA GLY A 260 0.65 -5.93 -11.04
C GLY A 260 0.60 -4.89 -9.94
N LEU A 261 -0.37 -3.98 -9.99
CA LEU A 261 -0.60 -3.04 -8.91
C LEU A 261 -1.00 -3.78 -7.64
N THR A 262 -0.46 -3.31 -6.53
CA THR A 262 -0.72 -3.84 -5.19
C THR A 262 -1.56 -2.86 -4.36
N ARG A 263 -1.42 -1.56 -4.59
CA ARG A 263 -2.10 -0.50 -3.82
C ARG A 263 -2.67 0.57 -4.76
N VAL A 264 -3.98 0.81 -4.66
CA VAL A 264 -4.70 1.86 -5.40
C VAL A 264 -5.28 2.87 -4.42
N PHE A 265 -4.96 4.15 -4.64
CA PHE A 265 -5.54 5.27 -3.92
C PHE A 265 -6.70 5.87 -4.74
N CYS A 266 -7.93 5.68 -4.29
CA CYS A 266 -9.12 6.16 -4.99
C CYS A 266 -9.54 7.54 -4.49
N GLU A 267 -9.57 8.52 -5.39
CA GLU A 267 -10.03 9.90 -5.15
C GLU A 267 -11.24 10.26 -6.02
N GLY A 268 -11.96 9.25 -6.50
CA GLY A 268 -13.15 9.46 -7.33
C GLY A 268 -14.33 10.08 -6.60
N GLY A 269 -15.23 10.69 -7.36
CA GLY A 269 -16.47 11.26 -6.83
C GLY A 269 -17.45 10.23 -6.26
N GLY A 270 -18.56 10.71 -5.69
CA GLY A 270 -19.48 9.91 -4.89
C GLY A 270 -20.04 8.65 -5.56
N GLN A 271 -20.20 8.65 -6.88
CA GLN A 271 -20.66 7.47 -7.63
C GLN A 271 -19.62 6.33 -7.61
N LEU A 272 -18.34 6.63 -7.83
CA LEU A 272 -17.28 5.62 -7.75
C LEU A 272 -17.08 5.15 -6.30
N ALA A 273 -17.15 6.08 -5.34
CA ALA A 273 -17.11 5.74 -3.92
C ALA A 273 -18.24 4.77 -3.53
N ALA A 274 -19.48 5.04 -3.97
CA ALA A 274 -20.63 4.17 -3.72
C ALA A 274 -20.46 2.79 -4.36
N ALA A 275 -20.03 2.72 -5.62
CA ALA A 275 -19.78 1.45 -6.30
C ALA A 275 -18.74 0.59 -5.56
N LEU A 276 -17.60 1.19 -5.15
CA LEU A 276 -16.56 0.47 -4.41
C LEU A 276 -17.04 -0.02 -3.04
N LEU A 277 -17.85 0.78 -2.34
CA LEU A 277 -18.40 0.42 -1.04
C LEU A 277 -19.46 -0.68 -1.16
N ALA A 278 -20.40 -0.55 -2.10
CA ALA A 278 -21.45 -1.53 -2.36
C ALA A 278 -20.88 -2.90 -2.76
N SER A 279 -19.78 -2.91 -3.54
CA SER A 279 -19.10 -4.15 -3.94
C SER A 279 -18.12 -4.70 -2.89
N GLY A 280 -18.01 -4.09 -1.70
CA GLY A 280 -17.07 -4.55 -0.65
C GLY A 280 -15.59 -4.45 -1.04
N LEU A 281 -15.25 -3.55 -1.97
CA LEU A 281 -13.91 -3.44 -2.57
C LEU A 281 -12.97 -2.51 -1.79
N VAL A 282 -13.50 -1.69 -0.86
CA VAL A 282 -12.71 -0.78 -0.03
C VAL A 282 -12.01 -1.54 1.10
N ASP A 283 -10.67 -1.52 1.12
CA ASP A 283 -9.86 -2.09 2.21
C ASP A 283 -9.62 -1.08 3.34
N GLU A 284 -9.42 0.18 2.96
CA GLU A 284 -9.21 1.30 3.88
C GLU A 284 -10.02 2.52 3.46
N LEU A 285 -10.59 3.22 4.43
CA LEU A 285 -11.23 4.52 4.23
C LEU A 285 -10.38 5.58 4.89
N VAL A 286 -9.96 6.58 4.12
CA VAL A 286 -9.28 7.77 4.63
C VAL A 286 -10.21 8.96 4.46
N GLY A 287 -10.54 9.63 5.54
CA GLY A 287 -11.35 10.84 5.51
C GLY A 287 -10.59 12.05 5.99
N TYR A 288 -10.93 13.18 5.39
CA TYR A 288 -10.56 14.52 5.80
C TYR A 288 -11.84 15.33 5.98
N THR A 289 -12.09 15.83 7.19
CA THR A 289 -13.28 16.61 7.50
C THR A 289 -12.89 18.04 7.82
N ALA A 290 -13.40 18.99 7.04
CA ALA A 290 -13.19 20.42 7.24
C ALA A 290 -14.31 21.05 8.08
N GLY A 291 -14.00 22.13 8.79
CA GLY A 291 -14.96 22.92 9.58
C GLY A 291 -15.90 23.80 8.75
N VAL A 292 -16.49 23.26 7.69
CA VAL A 292 -17.49 23.93 6.84
C VAL A 292 -18.76 23.09 6.76
N VAL A 293 -19.92 23.72 6.60
CA VAL A 293 -21.23 23.04 6.44
C VAL A 293 -21.82 23.45 5.09
N LEU A 294 -22.23 22.48 4.27
CA LEU A 294 -22.71 22.74 2.91
C LEU A 294 -24.21 22.46 2.70
N GLY A 295 -24.86 21.79 3.65
CA GLY A 295 -26.30 21.54 3.61
C GLY A 295 -26.70 20.29 2.83
N GLY A 296 -28.01 19.99 2.88
CA GLY A 296 -28.60 18.79 2.29
C GLY A 296 -28.51 18.74 0.76
N ASP A 297 -28.51 19.91 0.13
CA ASP A 297 -28.38 20.16 -1.31
C ASP A 297 -26.94 20.05 -1.82
N GLY A 298 -25.95 20.09 -0.92
CA GLY A 298 -24.57 19.78 -1.24
C GLY A 298 -24.41 18.35 -1.79
N ARG A 299 -23.47 18.16 -2.71
CA ARG A 299 -23.19 16.84 -3.31
C ARG A 299 -22.62 15.91 -2.24
N ALA A 300 -23.26 14.76 -2.03
CA ALA A 300 -22.82 13.77 -1.05
C ALA A 300 -21.47 13.13 -1.43
N ALA A 301 -20.64 12.84 -0.42
CA ALA A 301 -19.35 12.17 -0.60
C ALA A 301 -19.46 10.72 -1.08
N VAL A 302 -20.57 10.07 -0.75
CA VAL A 302 -20.94 8.72 -1.20
C VAL A 302 -22.33 8.84 -1.81
N ALA A 303 -22.47 8.42 -3.07
CA ALA A 303 -23.77 8.37 -3.72
C ALA A 303 -24.68 7.30 -3.05
N PRO A 304 -25.99 7.24 -3.38
CA PRO A 304 -26.89 6.28 -2.75
C PRO A 304 -26.37 4.83 -2.84
N LEU A 305 -26.33 4.15 -1.69
CA LEU A 305 -25.96 2.74 -1.57
C LEU A 305 -27.15 1.79 -1.66
N GLY A 306 -28.38 2.31 -1.57
CA GLY A 306 -29.61 1.50 -1.62
C GLY A 306 -29.84 0.63 -0.39
N LEU A 307 -29.26 0.98 0.77
CA LEU A 307 -29.41 0.21 2.01
C LEU A 307 -30.84 0.33 2.55
N GLY A 308 -31.49 -0.81 2.78
CA GLY A 308 -32.80 -0.89 3.43
C GLY A 308 -32.70 -1.08 4.95
N ALA A 309 -31.60 -1.66 5.42
CA ALA A 309 -31.35 -1.91 6.84
C ALA A 309 -29.93 -1.49 7.27
N LEU A 310 -29.80 -1.02 8.51
CA LEU A 310 -28.51 -0.60 9.09
C LEU A 310 -27.47 -1.74 9.18
N ALA A 311 -27.93 -3.00 9.22
CA ALA A 311 -27.04 -4.18 9.22
C ALA A 311 -26.32 -4.38 7.87
N GLU A 312 -26.88 -3.86 6.77
CA GLU A 312 -26.31 -3.95 5.42
C GLU A 312 -25.18 -2.93 5.19
N ALA A 313 -25.06 -1.93 6.08
CA ALA A 313 -24.08 -0.86 5.94
C ALA A 313 -22.64 -1.39 6.09
N PRO A 314 -21.71 -1.07 5.16
CA PRO A 314 -20.31 -1.42 5.27
C PRO A 314 -19.69 -0.94 6.59
N ARG A 315 -18.96 -1.83 7.29
CA ARG A 315 -18.38 -1.54 8.62
C ARG A 315 -16.87 -1.46 8.59
N PHE A 316 -16.34 -0.51 9.34
CA PHE A 316 -14.92 -0.26 9.45
C PHE A 316 -14.52 -0.02 10.91
N ARG A 317 -13.30 -0.40 11.27
CA ARG A 317 -12.69 -0.10 12.56
C ARG A 317 -11.82 1.15 12.45
N LEU A 318 -11.98 2.06 13.41
CA LEU A 318 -11.09 3.22 13.52
C LEU A 318 -9.66 2.74 13.80
N ALA A 319 -8.72 3.16 12.96
CA ALA A 319 -7.31 2.82 13.09
C ALA A 319 -6.47 4.02 13.53
N GLU A 320 -6.89 5.24 13.18
CA GLU A 320 -6.16 6.47 13.48
C GLU A 320 -7.09 7.67 13.38
N THR A 321 -6.92 8.65 14.27
CA THR A 321 -7.53 9.97 14.17
C THR A 321 -6.54 11.03 14.67
N ARG A 322 -6.50 12.18 14.01
CA ARG A 322 -5.67 13.32 14.43
C ARG A 322 -6.09 14.61 13.75
N ALA A 323 -5.80 15.75 14.38
CA ALA A 323 -5.85 17.05 13.73
C ALA A 323 -4.78 17.14 12.63
N LEU A 324 -5.09 17.90 11.57
CA LEU A 324 -4.18 18.18 10.47
C LEU A 324 -4.43 19.60 9.95
N GLY A 325 -3.75 20.57 10.55
CA GLY A 325 -4.11 21.98 10.37
C GLY A 325 -5.51 22.23 10.95
N GLY A 326 -6.38 22.87 10.17
CA GLY A 326 -7.79 23.11 10.52
C GLY A 326 -8.75 21.94 10.22
N ASP A 327 -8.24 20.82 9.68
CA ASP A 327 -9.05 19.65 9.32
C ASP A 327 -8.85 18.49 10.31
N VAL A 328 -9.79 17.55 10.32
CA VAL A 328 -9.64 16.25 11.00
C VAL A 328 -9.26 15.19 9.97
N PHE A 329 -8.18 14.45 10.22
CA PHE A 329 -7.83 13.24 9.47
C PHE A 329 -8.25 12.01 10.27
N HIS A 330 -8.89 11.05 9.60
CA HIS A 330 -9.20 9.76 10.19
C HIS A 330 -9.03 8.62 9.19
N ARG A 331 -8.47 7.51 9.67
CA ARG A 331 -8.25 6.29 8.87
C ARG A 331 -8.99 5.12 9.49
N TRP A 332 -9.72 4.40 8.65
CA TRP A 332 -10.53 3.26 9.01
C TRP A 332 -10.13 2.05 8.17
N VAL A 333 -10.20 0.87 8.76
CA VAL A 333 -9.88 -0.40 8.11
C VAL A 333 -11.13 -1.26 8.06
N ALA A 334 -11.44 -1.85 6.91
CA ALA A 334 -12.62 -2.70 6.75
C ALA A 334 -12.63 -3.84 7.77
N LEU A 335 -13.77 -4.07 8.40
CA LEU A 335 -14.01 -5.28 9.18
C LEU A 335 -14.24 -6.43 8.19
N ARG A 336 -13.43 -7.47 8.28
CA ARG A 336 -13.48 -8.65 7.43
C ARG A 336 -13.39 -9.89 8.30
#